data_AF-A0A8B6BNQ5-F1
#
_entry.id   AF-A0A8B6BNQ5-F1
#
_cell.length_a   1.000
_cell.length_b   1.000
_cell.length_c   1.000
_cell.angle_alpha   90.00
_cell.angle_beta   90.00
_cell.angle_gamma   90.00
#
_symmetry.space_group_name_H-M   'P 1'
#
loop_
_entity.id
_entity.type
_entity.pdbx_description
1 polymer ?
#
loop_
_entity_poly.entity_id
_entity_poly.type
_entity_poly.pdbx_seq_one_letter_code
_entity_poly.pdbx_strand_id
1 'polypeptide(L)'
;MESKLKAVRRGHRGQVTKLFKKFDEIENNSDLDKDDVKIISDSIKQKQRTIVDLNEKILDLTSEEDVAEEIQESDEYMFNLESKLWKIRKITHSDSISQNVASTSLDPNANSFTPSYPTNSSLTNANVIRQYILCTRLNSF
;
A
#
# COMPACT_ATOMS: atom_id res chain seq x y z
N MET A 1 3.41 -24.77 -18.43
CA MET A 1 4.30 -24.12 -17.43
C MET A 1 3.52 -23.17 -16.54
N GLU A 2 2.64 -22.37 -17.14
CA GLU A 2 1.62 -21.53 -16.50
C GLU A 2 0.88 -22.21 -15.32
N SER A 3 0.31 -23.41 -15.54
CA SER A 3 -0.41 -24.17 -14.48
C SER A 3 0.42 -24.39 -13.20
N LYS A 4 1.74 -24.62 -13.32
CA LYS A 4 2.63 -24.75 -12.15
C LYS A 4 2.79 -23.42 -11.41
N LEU A 5 2.93 -22.31 -12.15
CA LEU A 5 3.02 -20.97 -11.55
C LEU A 5 1.71 -20.56 -10.87
N LYS A 6 0.56 -20.85 -11.50
CA LYS A 6 -0.77 -20.66 -10.89
C LYS A 6 -0.91 -21.43 -9.58
N ALA A 7 -0.42 -22.68 -9.52
CA ALA A 7 -0.41 -23.47 -8.30
C ALA A 7 0.46 -22.85 -7.20
N VAL A 8 1.67 -22.38 -7.54
CA VAL A 8 2.57 -21.69 -6.60
C VAL A 8 1.93 -20.39 -6.09
N ARG A 9 1.34 -19.58 -6.99
CA ARG A 9 0.59 -18.37 -6.65
C ARG A 9 -0.51 -18.67 -5.66
N ARG A 10 -1.33 -19.70 -5.92
CA ARG A 10 -2.39 -20.14 -5.00
C ARG A 10 -1.84 -20.52 -3.62
N GLY A 11 -0.68 -21.17 -3.57
CA GLY A 11 0.04 -21.46 -2.33
C GLY A 11 0.39 -20.21 -1.53
N HIS A 12 0.98 -19.20 -2.17
CA HIS A 12 1.30 -17.92 -1.53
C HIS A 12 0.02 -17.18 -1.07
N ARG A 13 -1.03 -17.15 -1.91
CA ARG A 13 -2.33 -16.57 -1.54
C ARG A 13 -2.90 -17.24 -0.29
N GLY A 14 -2.83 -18.57 -0.21
CA GLY A 14 -3.25 -19.34 0.97
C GLY A 14 -2.45 -19.01 2.23
N GLN A 15 -1.15 -18.80 2.12
CA GLN A 15 -0.31 -18.37 3.24
C GLN A 15 -0.65 -16.94 3.70
N VAL A 16 -0.90 -16.02 2.77
CA VAL A 16 -1.36 -14.66 3.10
C VAL A 16 -2.69 -14.70 3.84
N THR A 17 -3.65 -15.54 3.41
CA THR A 17 -4.91 -15.72 4.12
C THR A 17 -4.71 -16.22 5.55
N LYS A 18 -3.77 -17.14 5.78
CA LYS A 18 -3.44 -17.60 7.15
C LYS A 18 -2.85 -16.48 8.00
N LEU A 19 -1.99 -15.63 7.42
CA LEU A 19 -1.42 -14.48 8.12
C LEU A 19 -2.49 -13.45 8.50
N PHE A 20 -3.47 -13.19 7.61
CA PHE A 20 -4.62 -12.35 7.96
C PHE A 20 -5.44 -12.93 9.10
N LYS A 21 -5.72 -14.24 9.10
CA LYS A 21 -6.41 -14.88 10.23
C LYS A 21 -5.65 -14.72 11.54
N LYS A 22 -4.33 -14.93 11.52
CA LYS A 22 -3.48 -14.73 12.69
C LYS A 22 -3.53 -13.27 13.17
N PHE A 23 -3.54 -12.31 12.25
CA PHE A 23 -3.72 -10.91 12.58
C PHE A 23 -5.08 -10.64 13.22
N ASP A 24 -6.18 -11.16 12.64
CA ASP A 24 -7.53 -11.00 13.19
C ASP A 24 -7.61 -11.60 14.62
N GLU A 25 -6.95 -12.74 14.87
CA GLU A 25 -6.84 -13.33 16.22
C GLU A 25 -6.10 -12.42 17.20
N ILE A 26 -5.00 -11.79 16.79
CA ILE A 26 -4.23 -10.85 17.63
C ILE A 26 -5.01 -9.55 17.86
N GLU A 27 -5.69 -9.02 16.85
CA GLU A 27 -6.48 -7.80 16.93
C GLU A 27 -7.63 -7.92 17.95
N ASN A 28 -8.19 -9.13 18.10
CA ASN A 28 -9.27 -9.41 19.06
C ASN A 28 -8.77 -9.65 20.50
N ASN A 29 -7.46 -9.76 20.73
CA ASN A 29 -6.90 -9.90 22.07
C ASN A 29 -6.70 -8.52 22.72
N SER A 30 -6.93 -8.42 24.03
CA SER A 30 -6.83 -7.14 24.76
C SER A 30 -5.41 -6.56 24.78
N ASP A 31 -4.40 -7.43 24.75
CA ASP A 31 -2.99 -7.07 24.71
C ASP A 31 -2.43 -7.29 23.31
N LEU A 32 -2.61 -6.29 22.45
CA LEU A 32 -2.09 -6.30 21.09
C LEU A 32 -0.56 -6.13 21.11
N ASP A 33 0.16 -7.20 20.78
CA ASP A 33 1.60 -7.14 20.59
C ASP A 33 1.93 -6.54 19.21
N LYS A 34 2.47 -5.31 19.22
CA LYS A 34 2.84 -4.58 18.01
C LYS A 34 3.99 -5.24 17.25
N ASP A 35 4.90 -5.92 17.93
CA ASP A 35 6.01 -6.59 17.28
C ASP A 35 5.51 -7.80 16.49
N ASP A 36 4.56 -8.56 17.05
CA ASP A 36 3.87 -9.64 16.33
C ASP A 36 3.08 -9.13 15.12
N VAL A 37 2.37 -8.01 15.26
CA VAL A 37 1.65 -7.36 14.15
C VAL A 37 2.63 -6.91 13.06
N LYS A 38 3.79 -6.37 13.43
CA LYS A 38 4.84 -5.96 12.49
C LYS A 38 5.42 -7.16 11.74
N ILE A 39 5.74 -8.26 12.43
CA ILE A 39 6.23 -9.50 11.83
C ILE A 39 5.22 -10.03 10.81
N ILE A 40 3.93 -10.03 11.15
CA ILE A 40 2.86 -10.46 10.24
C ILE A 40 2.79 -9.53 9.01
N SER A 41 2.82 -8.21 9.21
CA SER A 41 2.81 -7.22 8.14
C SER A 41 3.98 -7.42 7.17
N ASP A 42 5.19 -7.60 7.69
CA ASP A 42 6.39 -7.81 6.87
C ASP A 42 6.34 -9.14 6.11
N SER A 43 5.81 -10.20 6.74
CA SER A 43 5.58 -11.50 6.09
C SER A 43 4.56 -11.41 4.94
N ILE A 44 3.47 -10.66 5.14
CA ILE A 44 2.47 -10.41 4.08
C ILE A 44 3.10 -9.64 2.93
N LYS A 45 3.85 -8.56 3.20
CA LYS A 45 4.55 -7.77 2.17
C LYS A 45 5.54 -8.60 1.37
N GLN A 46 6.29 -9.49 2.02
CA GLN A 46 7.21 -10.38 1.31
C GLN A 46 6.45 -11.30 0.35
N LYS A 47 5.35 -11.89 0.79
CA LYS A 47 4.51 -12.76 -0.06
C LYS A 47 3.81 -11.97 -1.16
N GLN A 48 3.40 -10.73 -0.90
CA GLN A 48 2.81 -9.83 -1.90
C GLN A 48 3.77 -9.63 -3.07
N ARG A 49 5.05 -9.33 -2.80
CA ARG A 49 6.08 -9.19 -3.84
C ARG A 49 6.19 -10.47 -4.68
N THR A 50 6.26 -11.63 -4.03
CA THR A 50 6.28 -12.91 -4.75
C THR A 50 5.03 -13.15 -5.59
N ILE A 51 3.84 -12.74 -5.13
CA ILE A 51 2.60 -12.86 -5.89
C ILE A 51 2.63 -11.94 -7.12
N VAL A 52 3.16 -10.71 -6.99
CA VAL A 52 3.34 -9.79 -8.13
C VAL A 52 4.28 -10.42 -9.17
N ASP A 53 5.44 -10.92 -8.75
CA ASP A 53 6.39 -11.59 -9.66
C ASP A 53 5.76 -12.82 -10.36
N LEU A 54 4.86 -13.53 -9.66
CA LEU A 54 4.15 -14.67 -10.24
C LEU A 54 3.05 -14.23 -11.20
N ASN A 55 2.34 -13.13 -10.92
CA ASN A 55 1.33 -12.58 -11.82
C ASN A 55 1.97 -12.17 -13.15
N GLU A 56 3.11 -11.45 -13.12
CA GLU A 56 3.83 -11.06 -14.33
C GLU A 56 4.22 -12.30 -15.18
N LYS A 57 4.81 -13.32 -14.55
CA LYS A 57 5.20 -14.56 -15.24
C LYS A 57 4.01 -15.39 -15.74
N ILE A 58 2.86 -15.29 -15.10
CA ILE A 58 1.64 -15.98 -15.55
C ILE A 58 1.11 -15.24 -16.78
N LEU A 59 1.01 -13.91 -16.73
CA LEU A 59 0.55 -13.09 -17.85
C LEU A 59 1.39 -13.30 -19.11
N ASP A 60 2.72 -13.42 -18.99
CA ASP A 60 3.62 -13.73 -20.11
C ASP A 60 3.33 -15.08 -20.79
N LEU A 61 2.65 -15.99 -20.10
CA LEU A 61 2.33 -17.35 -20.58
C LEU A 61 0.85 -17.56 -20.90
N THR A 62 -0.01 -16.62 -20.52
CA THR A 62 -1.46 -16.68 -20.72
C THR A 62 -1.81 -16.31 -22.17
N SER A 63 -2.82 -16.96 -22.73
CA SER A 63 -3.29 -16.70 -24.09
C SER A 63 -3.91 -15.29 -24.20
N GLU A 64 -3.94 -14.71 -25.40
CA GLU A 64 -4.62 -13.42 -25.63
C GLU A 64 -6.12 -13.46 -25.30
N GLU A 65 -6.74 -14.63 -25.41
CA GLU A 65 -8.16 -14.85 -25.13
C GLU A 65 -8.44 -14.78 -23.61
N ASP A 66 -7.49 -15.27 -22.79
CA ASP A 66 -7.65 -15.39 -21.33
C ASP A 66 -6.95 -14.25 -20.55
N VAL A 67 -6.12 -13.43 -21.21
CA VAL A 67 -5.27 -12.43 -20.52
C VAL A 67 -6.10 -11.40 -19.75
N ALA A 68 -7.28 -11.01 -20.27
CA ALA A 68 -8.14 -10.03 -19.62
C ALA A 68 -8.71 -10.55 -18.30
N GLU A 69 -9.15 -11.82 -18.28
CA GLU A 69 -9.63 -12.49 -17.06
C GLU A 69 -8.48 -12.62 -16.05
N GLU A 70 -7.30 -13.01 -16.52
CA GLU A 70 -6.12 -13.17 -15.66
C GLU A 70 -5.66 -11.86 -15.00
N ILE A 71 -5.72 -10.75 -15.73
CA ILE A 71 -5.47 -9.40 -15.19
C ILE A 71 -6.52 -9.06 -14.14
N GLN A 72 -7.80 -9.23 -14.46
CA GLN A 72 -8.89 -8.90 -13.55
C GLN A 72 -8.79 -9.69 -12.24
N GLU A 73 -8.60 -11.01 -12.29
CA GLU A 73 -8.42 -11.85 -11.09
C GLU A 73 -7.21 -11.43 -10.25
N SER A 74 -6.13 -11.00 -10.91
CA SER A 74 -4.91 -10.55 -10.25
C SER A 74 -5.13 -9.23 -9.54
N ASP A 75 -5.76 -8.26 -10.20
CA ASP A 75 -6.04 -6.92 -9.67
C ASP A 75 -7.05 -6.97 -8.52
N GLU A 76 -8.13 -7.75 -8.65
CA GLU A 76 -9.11 -7.93 -7.58
C GLU A 76 -8.46 -8.51 -6.32
N TYR A 77 -7.59 -9.50 -6.47
CA TYR A 77 -6.86 -10.07 -5.34
C TYR A 77 -5.91 -9.03 -4.72
N MET A 78 -5.17 -8.30 -5.55
CA MET A 78 -4.20 -7.30 -5.10
C MET A 78 -4.87 -6.15 -4.36
N PHE A 79 -5.97 -5.62 -4.89
CA PHE A 79 -6.78 -4.60 -4.24
C PHE A 79 -7.26 -5.04 -2.85
N ASN A 80 -7.77 -6.28 -2.74
CA ASN A 80 -8.22 -6.83 -1.46
C ASN A 80 -7.06 -6.99 -0.46
N LEU A 81 -5.90 -7.43 -0.93
CA LEU A 81 -4.70 -7.59 -0.11
C LEU A 81 -4.23 -6.23 0.44
N GLU A 82 -4.13 -5.23 -0.42
CA GLU A 82 -3.71 -3.87 -0.04
C GLU A 82 -4.69 -3.21 0.93
N SER A 83 -6.00 -3.37 0.68
CA SER A 83 -7.05 -2.89 1.59
C SER A 83 -6.90 -3.46 3.00
N LYS A 84 -6.52 -4.73 3.13
CA LYS A 84 -6.27 -5.36 4.43
C LYS A 84 -4.94 -4.92 5.05
N LEU A 85 -3.86 -4.81 4.27
CA LEU A 85 -2.59 -4.26 4.75
C LEU A 85 -2.73 -2.84 5.28
N TRP A 86 -3.58 -2.03 4.67
CA TRP A 86 -3.88 -0.69 5.14
C TRP A 86 -4.52 -0.70 6.55
N LYS A 87 -5.43 -1.65 6.82
CA LYS A 87 -6.01 -1.83 8.16
C LYS A 87 -4.93 -2.19 9.19
N ILE A 88 -4.06 -3.14 8.87
CA ILE A 88 -2.91 -3.52 9.73
C ILE A 88 -2.06 -2.28 10.03
N ARG A 89 -1.72 -1.49 9.00
CA ARG A 89 -0.90 -0.29 9.14
C ARG A 89 -1.54 0.74 10.07
N LYS A 90 -2.86 0.91 9.96
CA LYS A 90 -3.63 1.86 10.80
C LYS A 90 -3.48 1.52 12.28
N ILE A 91 -3.54 0.26 12.66
CA ILE A 91 -3.38 -0.18 14.05
C ILE A 91 -1.95 0.01 14.55
N THR A 92 -0.95 -0.26 13.70
CA THR A 92 0.45 -0.03 14.08
C THR A 92 0.80 1.46 14.24
N HIS A 93 0.10 2.35 13.52
CA HIS A 93 0.36 3.81 13.52
C HIS A 93 -0.58 4.64 14.38
N SER A 94 -1.70 4.10 14.88
CA SER A 94 -2.66 4.87 15.70
C SER A 94 -2.10 5.36 17.03
N ASP A 95 -0.94 4.83 17.46
CA ASP A 95 -0.34 5.13 18.75
C ASP A 95 0.72 6.24 18.70
N SER A 96 0.99 6.84 17.53
CA SER A 96 1.91 7.98 17.42
C SER A 96 1.28 9.36 17.64
N ILE A 97 -0.02 9.45 17.94
CA ILE A 97 -0.69 10.71 18.34
C ILE A 97 -0.90 10.71 19.86
N SER A 98 0.19 10.85 20.59
CA SER A 98 0.19 11.36 21.96
C SER A 98 1.37 12.30 22.09
N GLN A 99 1.21 13.50 21.51
CA GLN A 99 2.08 14.63 21.80
C GLN A 99 1.24 15.89 21.96
N ASN A 100 1.17 16.32 23.22
CA ASN A 100 1.14 17.70 23.67
C ASN A 100 0.36 18.70 22.80
N VAL A 101 -0.92 18.90 23.16
CA VAL A 101 -1.55 20.22 23.02
C VAL A 101 -0.81 21.19 23.96
N ALA A 102 0.35 21.65 23.51
CA ALA A 102 0.88 22.93 23.94
C ALA A 102 -0.21 23.95 23.61
N SER A 103 -0.75 24.60 24.64
CA SER A 103 -1.76 25.64 24.52
C SER A 103 -1.25 26.72 23.59
N THR A 104 -1.69 26.71 22.32
CA THR A 104 -1.55 27.86 21.44
C THR A 104 -2.46 28.94 21.98
N SER A 105 -1.88 29.82 22.81
CA SER A 105 -2.43 31.12 23.11
C SER A 105 -2.79 31.80 21.79
N LEU A 106 -4.09 32.00 21.58
CA LEU A 106 -4.59 32.83 20.49
C LEU A 106 -4.27 34.26 20.87
N ASP A 107 -3.21 34.82 20.29
CA ASP A 107 -2.97 36.25 20.32
C ASP A 107 -3.96 36.91 19.32
N PRO A 108 -4.96 37.69 19.77
CA PRO A 108 -6.04 38.18 18.91
C PRO A 108 -5.61 39.33 17.99
N ASN A 109 -4.31 39.66 17.91
CA ASN A 109 -3.82 40.83 17.17
C ASN A 109 -2.86 40.48 16.03
N ALA A 110 -3.19 39.48 15.21
CA ALA A 110 -2.43 39.13 14.01
C ALA A 110 -2.88 39.95 12.78
N ASN A 111 -2.55 41.24 12.74
CA ASN A 111 -2.60 42.04 11.52
C ASN A 111 -1.27 41.93 10.77
N SER A 112 -1.06 40.88 9.98
CA SER A 112 -0.10 40.93 8.87
C SER A 112 -0.49 39.99 7.73
N PHE A 113 -1.45 40.44 6.93
CA PHE A 113 -1.60 39.94 5.57
C PHE A 113 -0.55 40.60 4.68
N THR A 114 0.41 39.84 4.19
CA THR A 114 1.16 40.21 2.98
C THR A 114 1.24 39.00 2.04
N PRO A 115 0.52 39.00 0.90
CA PRO A 115 0.65 37.95 -0.10
C PRO A 115 1.84 38.28 -1.01
N SER A 116 2.96 37.60 -0.83
CA SER A 116 4.04 37.62 -1.81
C SER A 116 3.75 36.58 -2.90
N TYR A 117 3.26 37.03 -4.05
CA TYR A 117 3.25 36.23 -5.28
C TYR A 117 4.61 36.36 -5.98
N PRO A 118 5.26 35.26 -6.39
CA PRO A 118 6.21 35.29 -7.48
C PRO A 118 5.51 34.95 -8.80
N THR A 119 5.64 35.88 -9.75
CA THR A 119 5.14 35.87 -11.12
C THR A 119 6.00 34.97 -12.03
N ASN A 120 5.31 34.09 -12.75
CA ASN A 120 5.55 33.57 -14.12
C ASN A 120 6.89 32.93 -14.53
N SER A 121 6.79 31.69 -15.01
CA SER A 121 7.23 31.37 -16.38
C SER A 121 6.47 30.17 -16.94
N SER A 122 5.74 30.43 -18.04
CA SER A 122 5.16 29.44 -18.93
C SER A 122 6.25 28.58 -19.57
N LEU A 123 6.17 27.26 -19.43
CA LEU A 123 6.86 26.30 -20.29
C LEU A 123 5.90 25.15 -20.62
N THR A 124 5.77 24.95 -21.91
CA THR A 124 4.87 24.07 -22.63
C THR A 124 5.10 22.58 -22.39
N ASN A 125 3.99 21.86 -22.35
CA ASN A 125 3.67 20.55 -22.95
C ASN A 125 4.75 19.44 -23.05
N ALA A 126 4.32 18.24 -22.64
CA ALA A 126 4.86 16.89 -22.88
C ALA A 126 5.84 16.26 -21.86
N ASN A 127 6.53 17.00 -20.99
CA ASN A 127 7.51 16.38 -20.05
C ASN A 127 6.99 16.12 -18.62
N VAL A 128 5.81 16.62 -18.25
CA VAL A 128 5.26 16.42 -16.88
C VAL A 128 4.65 15.03 -16.69
N ILE A 129 4.10 14.42 -17.76
CA ILE A 129 3.44 13.11 -17.66
C ILE A 129 4.46 11.98 -17.40
N ARG A 130 5.69 12.08 -17.93
CA ARG A 130 6.74 11.08 -17.66
C ARG A 130 7.34 11.15 -16.25
N GLN A 131 7.36 12.33 -15.62
CA GLN A 131 7.84 12.48 -14.24
C GLN A 131 6.82 11.99 -13.19
N TYR A 132 5.51 12.10 -13.47
CA TYR A 132 4.49 11.59 -12.54
C TYR A 132 4.43 10.07 -12.44
N ILE A 133 4.81 9.33 -13.48
CA ILE A 133 4.80 7.86 -13.48
C ILE A 133 6.02 7.28 -12.74
N LEU A 134 7.14 8.01 -12.68
CA LEU A 134 8.35 7.56 -11.97
C LEU A 134 8.34 7.96 -10.48
N CYS A 135 7.73 9.09 -10.11
CA CYS A 135 7.70 9.56 -8.73
C CYS A 135 6.69 8.83 -7.82
N THR A 136 5.69 8.13 -8.37
CA THR A 136 4.74 7.32 -7.57
C THR A 136 5.30 5.95 -7.16
N ARG A 137 6.43 5.50 -7.73
CA ARG A 137 7.05 4.21 -7.38
C ARG A 137 8.17 4.28 -6.33
N LEU A 138 8.55 5.47 -5.84
CA LEU A 138 9.68 5.61 -4.90
C LEU A 138 9.35 6.27 -3.55
N ASN A 139 8.10 6.69 -3.31
CA ASN A 139 7.69 7.26 -2.01
C ASN A 139 6.70 6.35 -1.27
N SER A 140 7.13 5.13 -0.98
CA SER A 140 6.48 4.27 0.01
C SER A 140 7.54 3.58 0.85
N PHE A 141 8.18 4.36 1.72
CA PHE A 141 8.68 3.88 3.00
C PHE A 141 7.61 4.17 4.05
#